data_AF-Q89AM4-F1
#
_entry.id   AF-Q89AM4-F1
#
_cell.length_a   1.000
_cell.length_b   1.000
_cell.length_c   1.000
_cell.angle_alpha   90.00
_cell.angle_beta   90.00
_cell.angle_gamma   90.00
#
_symmetry.space_group_name_H-M   'P 1'
#
loop_
_entity.id
_entity.type
_entity.pdbx_description
1 polymer ?
#
loop_
_entity_poly.entity_id
_entity_poly.type
_entity_poly.pdbx_seq_one_letter_code
_entity_poly.pdbx_strand_id
1 'polypeptide(L)'
;MGKNFYSIMLSLAGICQSIVLVNQLSETGECHSKSFEICIDSMLNLYPTTVLSIYGNKEKNLKLGITTLMSLLNVNAILKCKNSIKMIRYIFNLITLENRLENNIKYKNILFKELSILIQQHKNRVYTYDLLADRLAQIYLDTVSKLGFRIQVSGSKKVLHNIVIQNKIRCILLSGIRATMLWKQIGGRRYQFVFYRNSIFHYADMILKKINDTKYS
;
A
#
# COMPACT_ATOMS: atom_id res chain seq x y z
N MET A 1 -6.74 -0.87 26.53
CA MET A 1 -7.56 -0.84 25.30
C MET A 1 -7.19 -2.04 24.43
N GLY A 2 -8.16 -2.89 24.06
CA GLY A 2 -7.90 -4.07 23.23
C GLY A 2 -7.35 -3.68 21.85
N LYS A 3 -6.48 -4.52 21.27
CA LYS A 3 -5.92 -4.26 19.94
C LYS A 3 -7.04 -4.17 18.90
N ASN A 4 -7.03 -3.11 18.10
CA ASN A 4 -7.99 -2.94 17.01
C ASN A 4 -7.59 -3.80 15.80
N PHE A 5 -7.87 -5.11 15.88
CA PHE A 5 -7.54 -6.08 14.82
C PHE A 5 -8.17 -5.74 13.47
N TYR A 6 -9.35 -5.13 13.47
CA TYR A 6 -9.99 -4.61 12.27
C TYR A 6 -9.10 -3.60 11.56
N SER A 7 -8.64 -2.57 12.28
CA SER A 7 -7.78 -1.52 11.73
C SER A 7 -6.38 -2.03 11.34
N ILE A 8 -5.84 -3.00 12.10
CA ILE A 8 -4.60 -3.71 11.75
C ILE A 8 -4.77 -4.44 10.42
N MET A 9 -5.84 -5.22 10.27
CA MET A 9 -6.14 -5.98 9.05
C MET A 9 -6.32 -5.03 7.85
N LEU A 10 -7.07 -3.92 8.00
CA LEU A 10 -7.23 -2.94 6.92
C LEU A 10 -5.90 -2.33 6.48
N SER A 11 -5.02 -2.01 7.43
CA SER A 11 -3.70 -1.47 7.12
C SER A 11 -2.84 -2.51 6.37
N LEU A 12 -2.86 -3.77 6.82
CA LEU A 12 -2.19 -4.87 6.13
C LEU A 12 -2.75 -5.13 4.73
N ALA A 13 -4.07 -5.03 4.56
CA ALA A 13 -4.71 -5.11 3.26
C ALA A 13 -4.24 -3.99 2.33
N GLY A 14 -4.07 -2.75 2.82
CA GLY A 14 -3.50 -1.64 2.05
C GLY A 14 -2.07 -1.90 1.58
N ILE A 15 -1.23 -2.50 2.44
CA ILE A 15 0.13 -2.93 2.06
C ILE A 15 0.08 -3.99 0.96
N CYS A 16 -0.74 -5.03 1.15
CA CYS A 16 -0.88 -6.11 0.16
C CYS A 16 -1.44 -5.59 -1.17
N GLN A 17 -2.44 -4.71 -1.14
CA GLN A 17 -3.00 -4.07 -2.33
C GLN A 17 -1.92 -3.33 -3.12
N SER A 18 -1.12 -2.51 -2.44
CA SER A 18 -0.01 -1.79 -3.08
C SER A 18 0.98 -2.75 -3.75
N ILE A 19 1.33 -3.85 -3.07
CA ILE A 19 2.27 -4.85 -3.58
C ILE A 19 1.73 -5.59 -4.80
N VAL A 20 0.44 -5.94 -4.81
CA VAL A 20 -0.20 -6.57 -5.96
C VAL A 20 -0.15 -5.66 -7.17
N LEU A 21 -0.44 -4.36 -6.99
CA LEU A 21 -0.39 -3.40 -8.09
C LEU A 21 1.04 -3.18 -8.60
N VAL A 22 2.05 -3.11 -7.71
CA VAL A 22 3.47 -3.08 -8.11
C VAL A 22 3.82 -4.31 -8.93
N ASN A 23 3.35 -5.49 -8.50
CA ASN A 23 3.58 -6.72 -9.23
C ASN A 23 2.92 -6.69 -10.62
N GLN A 24 1.64 -6.31 -10.72
CA GLN A 24 0.93 -6.18 -12.00
C GLN A 24 1.65 -5.21 -12.94
N LEU A 25 1.94 -3.99 -12.48
CA LEU A 25 2.66 -2.99 -13.27
C LEU A 25 4.03 -3.47 -13.72
N SER A 26 4.77 -4.17 -12.85
CA SER A 26 6.12 -4.62 -13.20
C SER A 26 6.14 -5.74 -14.25
N GLU A 27 5.08 -6.56 -14.30
CA GLU A 27 5.01 -7.71 -15.21
C GLU A 27 4.34 -7.35 -16.54
N THR A 28 3.21 -6.62 -16.50
CA THR A 28 2.37 -6.35 -17.69
C THR A 28 2.34 -4.88 -18.10
N GLY A 29 2.68 -3.97 -17.19
CA GLY A 29 2.54 -2.52 -17.39
C GLY A 29 1.14 -1.98 -17.12
N GLU A 30 0.23 -2.85 -16.74
CA GLU A 30 -1.14 -2.52 -16.37
C GLU A 30 -1.42 -2.94 -14.92
N CYS A 31 -2.42 -2.34 -14.30
CA CYS A 31 -2.89 -2.77 -12.98
C CYS A 31 -4.37 -2.46 -12.80
N HIS A 32 -4.97 -3.01 -11.74
CA HIS A 32 -6.36 -2.76 -11.43
C HIS A 32 -6.62 -1.26 -11.17
N SER A 33 -7.28 -0.60 -12.14
CA SER A 33 -7.47 0.86 -12.19
C SER A 33 -8.08 1.42 -10.91
N LYS A 34 -9.17 0.83 -10.42
CA LYS A 34 -9.83 1.36 -9.23
C LYS A 34 -8.96 1.25 -7.98
N SER A 35 -8.23 0.15 -7.81
CA SER A 35 -7.30 -0.01 -6.68
C SER A 35 -6.11 0.93 -6.78
N PHE A 36 -5.68 1.28 -7.99
CA PHE A 36 -4.66 2.29 -8.23
C PHE A 36 -5.13 3.68 -7.77
N GLU A 37 -6.34 4.11 -8.16
CA GLU A 37 -6.95 5.36 -7.69
C GLU A 37 -7.02 5.40 -6.16
N ILE A 38 -7.48 4.32 -5.53
CA ILE A 38 -7.58 4.21 -4.06
C ILE A 38 -6.20 4.36 -3.40
N CYS A 39 -5.13 3.84 -4.02
CA CYS A 39 -3.77 4.03 -3.51
C CYS A 39 -3.32 5.50 -3.61
N ILE A 40 -3.68 6.20 -4.68
CA ILE A 40 -3.42 7.64 -4.82
C ILE A 40 -4.22 8.44 -3.81
N ASP A 41 -5.53 8.20 -3.71
CA ASP A 41 -6.42 8.88 -2.76
C ASP A 41 -5.93 8.68 -1.32
N SER A 42 -5.40 7.50 -1.02
CA SER A 42 -4.80 7.22 0.27
C SER A 42 -3.70 8.22 0.58
N MET A 43 -2.88 8.65 -0.38
CA MET A 43 -1.81 9.63 -0.17
C MET A 43 -2.30 11.06 0.04
N LEU A 44 -3.48 11.40 -0.47
CA LEU A 44 -4.02 12.77 -0.47
C LEU A 44 -4.80 13.14 0.81
N ASN A 45 -5.00 12.18 1.72
CA ASN A 45 -5.67 12.44 3.00
C ASN A 45 -4.67 12.48 4.16
N LEU A 46 -4.10 13.63 4.53
CA LEU A 46 -3.08 13.66 5.61
C LEU A 46 -3.65 13.46 7.03
N TYR A 47 -4.95 13.69 7.23
CA TYR A 47 -5.59 13.68 8.54
C TYR A 47 -6.81 12.75 8.55
N PRO A 48 -6.60 11.42 8.46
CA PRO A 48 -7.71 10.48 8.43
C PRO A 48 -8.32 10.29 9.81
N THR A 49 -9.66 10.26 9.85
CA THR A 49 -10.43 9.95 11.07
C THR A 49 -10.38 8.47 11.45
N THR A 50 -10.26 7.57 10.47
CA THR A 50 -10.16 6.12 10.67
C THR A 50 -9.26 5.52 9.59
N VAL A 51 -8.79 4.28 9.79
CA VAL A 51 -8.06 3.56 8.73
C VAL A 51 -8.91 3.39 7.48
N LEU A 52 -10.21 3.15 7.63
CA LEU A 52 -11.11 2.94 6.49
C LEU A 52 -11.32 4.23 5.69
N SER A 53 -11.30 5.40 6.32
CA SER A 53 -11.49 6.68 5.62
C SER A 53 -10.33 7.04 4.67
N ILE A 54 -9.17 6.45 4.87
CA ILE A 54 -8.01 6.53 3.97
C ILE A 54 -8.31 5.83 2.64
N TYR A 55 -9.14 4.79 2.67
CA TYR A 55 -9.52 4.01 1.51
C TYR A 55 -10.96 4.31 1.06
N GLY A 56 -11.47 5.52 1.35
CA GLY A 56 -12.76 5.99 0.87
C GLY A 56 -13.98 5.43 1.62
N ASN A 57 -13.83 5.05 2.90
CA ASN A 57 -14.92 4.58 3.78
C ASN A 57 -15.67 3.32 3.28
N LYS A 58 -15.08 2.53 2.38
CA LYS A 58 -15.72 1.32 1.83
C LYS A 58 -14.76 0.15 1.86
N GLU A 59 -15.10 -0.91 2.59
CA GLU A 59 -14.27 -2.12 2.71
C GLU A 59 -13.97 -2.77 1.34
N LYS A 60 -14.92 -2.68 0.40
CA LYS A 60 -14.76 -3.18 -0.97
C LYS A 60 -13.55 -2.59 -1.71
N ASN A 61 -13.13 -1.38 -1.35
CA ASN A 61 -11.98 -0.70 -1.95
C ASN A 61 -10.65 -1.41 -1.62
N LEU A 62 -10.64 -2.26 -0.59
CA LEU A 62 -9.49 -3.06 -0.20
C LEU A 62 -9.60 -4.54 -0.61
N LYS A 63 -10.62 -4.92 -1.39
CA LYS A 63 -10.87 -6.33 -1.75
C LYS A 63 -9.62 -7.04 -2.27
N LEU A 64 -8.89 -6.41 -3.20
CA LEU A 64 -7.65 -6.95 -3.78
C LEU A 64 -6.57 -7.20 -2.72
N GLY A 65 -6.44 -6.28 -1.77
CA GLY A 65 -5.52 -6.40 -0.65
C GLY A 65 -5.93 -7.47 0.35
N ILE A 66 -7.22 -7.55 0.68
CA ILE A 66 -7.78 -8.52 1.63
C ILE A 66 -7.62 -9.94 1.10
N THR A 67 -7.97 -10.20 -0.17
CA THR A 67 -7.80 -11.52 -0.78
C THR A 67 -6.34 -11.96 -0.79
N THR A 68 -5.43 -11.03 -1.11
CA THR A 68 -4.00 -11.29 -1.09
C THR A 68 -3.49 -11.54 0.33
N LEU A 69 -3.92 -10.75 1.31
CA LEU A 69 -3.58 -10.94 2.71
C LEU A 69 -4.01 -12.33 3.20
N MET A 70 -5.22 -12.79 2.88
CA MET A 70 -5.67 -14.14 3.23
C MET A 70 -4.78 -15.22 2.61
N SER A 71 -4.36 -15.04 1.35
CA SER A 71 -3.45 -15.97 0.69
C SER A 71 -2.07 -16.02 1.36
N LEU A 72 -1.53 -14.87 1.78
CA LEU A 72 -0.24 -14.76 2.48
C LEU A 72 -0.32 -15.22 3.93
N LEU A 73 -1.48 -15.15 4.56
CA LEU A 73 -1.70 -15.74 5.87
C LEU A 73 -1.83 -17.27 5.78
N ASN A 74 -2.10 -17.86 4.61
CA ASN A 74 -2.12 -19.32 4.47
C ASN A 74 -0.71 -19.86 4.15
N VAL A 75 0.00 -20.37 5.16
CA VAL A 75 1.38 -20.90 5.02
C VAL A 75 1.48 -21.93 3.90
N ASN A 76 0.47 -22.80 3.75
CA ASN A 76 0.45 -23.82 2.71
C ASN A 76 0.39 -23.23 1.29
N ALA A 77 -0.24 -22.06 1.13
CA ALA A 77 -0.30 -21.35 -0.13
C ALA A 77 1.01 -20.62 -0.46
N ILE A 78 1.74 -20.14 0.56
CA ILE A 78 3.05 -19.47 0.37
C ILE A 78 4.06 -20.45 -0.23
N LEU A 79 4.18 -21.65 0.35
CA LEU A 79 5.18 -22.64 -0.05
C LEU A 79 5.02 -23.12 -1.50
N LYS A 80 3.81 -23.02 -2.06
CA LYS A 80 3.49 -23.45 -3.42
C LYS A 80 3.71 -22.38 -4.48
N CYS A 81 3.82 -21.10 -4.10
CA CYS A 81 3.76 -20.00 -5.06
C CYS A 81 4.98 -19.06 -4.94
N LYS A 82 5.87 -19.08 -5.94
CA LYS A 82 7.01 -18.16 -6.04
C LYS A 82 6.58 -16.69 -5.96
N ASN A 83 5.39 -16.35 -6.45
CA ASN A 83 4.85 -14.98 -6.36
C ASN A 83 4.58 -14.57 -4.91
N SER A 84 4.10 -15.47 -4.05
CA SER A 84 3.89 -15.20 -2.63
C SER A 84 5.18 -14.83 -1.90
N ILE A 85 6.29 -15.52 -2.19
CA ILE A 85 7.61 -15.21 -1.64
C ILE A 85 8.07 -13.81 -2.09
N LYS A 86 7.90 -13.49 -3.38
CA LYS A 86 8.21 -12.16 -3.93
C LYS A 86 7.40 -11.06 -3.23
N MET A 87 6.11 -11.29 -3.02
CA MET A 87 5.23 -10.36 -2.32
C MET A 87 5.64 -10.16 -0.86
N ILE A 88 5.95 -11.24 -0.13
CA ILE A 88 6.44 -11.16 1.26
C ILE A 88 7.74 -10.33 1.33
N ARG A 89 8.66 -10.55 0.39
CA ARG A 89 9.89 -9.74 0.30
C ARG A 89 9.57 -8.25 0.09
N TYR A 90 8.61 -7.92 -0.76
CA TYR A 90 8.18 -6.53 -0.94
C TYR A 90 7.54 -5.95 0.35
N ILE A 91 6.77 -6.74 1.13
CA ILE A 91 6.25 -6.31 2.44
C ILE A 91 7.41 -5.93 3.37
N PHE A 92 8.41 -6.80 3.52
CA PHE A 92 9.57 -6.53 4.38
C PHE A 92 10.38 -5.31 3.92
N ASN A 93 10.49 -5.13 2.61
CA ASN A 93 11.16 -3.96 2.03
C ASN A 93 10.39 -2.65 2.34
N LEU A 94 9.06 -2.65 2.26
CA LEU A 94 8.24 -1.50 2.65
C LEU A 94 8.38 -1.19 4.14
N ILE A 95 8.34 -2.21 5.01
CA ILE A 95 8.61 -2.07 6.45
C ILE A 95 9.99 -1.45 6.68
N THR A 96 11.01 -1.89 5.95
CA THR A 96 12.37 -1.35 6.09
C THR A 96 12.45 0.11 5.66
N LEU A 97 11.85 0.48 4.53
CA LEU A 97 11.80 1.87 4.07
C LEU A 97 11.04 2.77 5.04
N GLU A 98 9.90 2.30 5.52
CA GLU A 98 9.08 3.07 6.45
C GLU A 98 9.80 3.28 7.79
N ASN A 99 10.52 2.28 8.32
CA ASN A 99 11.41 2.47 9.49
C ASN A 99 12.50 3.53 9.24
N ARG A 100 13.12 3.52 8.05
CA ARG A 100 14.16 4.51 7.71
C ARG A 100 13.59 5.91 7.55
N LEU A 101 12.40 6.03 6.98
CA LEU A 101 11.68 7.29 6.84
C LEU A 101 11.27 7.84 8.21
N GLU A 102 10.73 6.98 9.07
CA GLU A 102 10.32 7.33 10.44
C GLU A 102 11.50 7.90 11.25
N ASN A 103 12.68 7.29 11.13
CA ASN A 103 13.90 7.70 11.83
C ASN A 103 14.64 8.88 11.18
N ASN A 104 14.26 9.29 9.96
CA ASN A 104 14.90 10.41 9.27
C ASN A 104 13.96 11.63 9.25
N ILE A 105 14.02 12.41 10.33
CA ILE A 105 13.15 13.59 10.54
C ILE A 105 13.21 14.56 9.35
N LYS A 106 14.40 14.78 8.77
CA LYS A 106 14.58 15.66 7.61
C LYS A 106 13.71 15.21 6.43
N TYR A 107 13.85 13.98 5.95
CA TYR A 107 13.10 13.51 4.79
C TYR A 107 11.62 13.24 5.10
N LYS A 108 11.27 12.91 6.34
CA LYS A 108 9.88 12.82 6.80
C LYS A 108 9.17 14.17 6.72
N ASN A 109 9.84 15.24 7.16
CA ASN A 109 9.29 16.61 7.10
C ASN A 109 9.18 17.11 5.65
N ILE A 110 10.18 16.84 4.81
CA ILE A 110 10.11 17.17 3.37
C ILE A 110 8.93 16.44 2.73
N LEU A 111 8.78 15.13 2.96
CA LEU A 111 7.65 14.34 2.45
C LEU A 111 6.31 14.95 2.83
N PHE A 112 6.13 15.28 4.12
CA PHE A 112 4.89 15.88 4.60
C PHE A 112 4.62 17.24 3.95
N LYS A 113 5.64 18.10 3.82
CA LYS A 113 5.54 19.40 3.16
C LYS A 113 5.13 19.26 1.70
N GLU A 114 5.81 18.43 0.93
CA GLU A 114 5.54 18.25 -0.50
C GLU A 114 4.15 17.64 -0.75
N LEU A 115 3.72 16.68 0.09
CA LEU A 115 2.36 16.16 0.04
C LEU A 115 1.32 17.24 0.34
N SER A 116 1.57 18.10 1.34
CA SER A 116 0.65 19.19 1.70
C SER A 116 0.48 20.18 0.54
N ILE A 117 1.58 20.52 -0.14
CA ILE A 117 1.57 21.38 -1.34
C ILE A 117 0.78 20.70 -2.47
N LEU A 118 1.06 19.43 -2.77
CA LEU A 118 0.36 18.68 -3.81
C LEU A 118 -1.15 18.61 -3.55
N ILE A 119 -1.57 18.35 -2.31
CA ILE A 119 -2.98 18.28 -1.92
C ILE A 119 -3.65 19.64 -2.12
N GLN A 120 -3.00 20.73 -1.72
CA GLN A 120 -3.55 22.08 -1.91
C GLN A 120 -3.70 22.42 -3.41
N GLN A 121 -2.72 22.06 -4.22
CA GLN A 121 -2.78 22.24 -5.67
C GLN A 121 -3.90 21.40 -6.32
N HIS A 122 -4.05 20.15 -5.89
CA HIS A 122 -5.11 19.26 -6.38
C HIS A 122 -6.50 19.79 -6.02
N LYS A 123 -6.70 20.36 -4.82
CA LYS A 123 -7.98 21.00 -4.45
C LYS A 123 -8.35 22.16 -5.38
N ASN A 124 -7.36 22.92 -5.84
CA ASN A 124 -7.60 24.10 -6.69
C ASN A 124 -7.79 23.75 -8.17
N ARG A 125 -7.21 22.65 -8.66
CA ARG A 125 -7.13 22.33 -10.11
C ARG A 125 -7.52 20.90 -10.50
N VAL A 126 -8.02 20.08 -9.56
CA VAL A 126 -8.42 18.67 -9.72
C VAL A 126 -7.58 17.91 -10.76
N TYR A 127 -6.41 17.46 -10.34
CA TYR A 127 -5.50 16.69 -11.20
C TYR A 127 -6.03 15.29 -11.54
N THR A 128 -5.69 14.82 -12.74
CA THR A 128 -5.90 13.44 -13.16
C THR A 128 -5.04 12.47 -12.33
N TYR A 129 -5.46 11.20 -12.25
CA TYR A 129 -4.69 10.19 -11.52
C TYR A 129 -3.30 9.94 -12.12
N ASP A 130 -3.12 10.04 -13.43
CA ASP A 130 -1.79 9.91 -14.04
C ASP A 130 -0.87 11.07 -13.64
N LEU A 131 -1.38 12.31 -13.64
CA LEU A 131 -0.60 13.47 -13.18
C LEU A 131 -0.28 13.38 -11.68
N LEU A 132 -1.23 12.93 -10.85
CA LEU A 132 -0.99 12.68 -9.43
C LEU A 132 0.09 11.61 -9.24
N ALA A 133 0.08 10.56 -10.04
CA ALA A 133 1.10 9.51 -9.99
C ALA A 133 2.50 10.06 -10.31
N ASP A 134 2.62 10.90 -11.34
CA ASP A 134 3.89 11.56 -11.68
C ASP A 134 4.39 12.47 -10.56
N ARG A 135 3.51 13.27 -9.96
CA ARG A 135 3.86 14.14 -8.83
C ARG A 135 4.26 13.34 -7.60
N LEU A 136 3.52 12.29 -7.25
CA LEU A 136 3.86 11.41 -6.13
C LEU A 136 5.16 10.62 -6.38
N ALA A 137 5.43 10.23 -7.63
CA ALA A 137 6.69 9.61 -8.02
C ALA A 137 7.87 10.57 -7.84
N GLN A 138 7.70 11.86 -8.18
CA GLN A 138 8.71 12.88 -7.93
C GLN A 138 8.95 13.07 -6.43
N ILE A 139 7.89 13.15 -5.62
CA ILE A 139 7.99 13.21 -4.15
C ILE A 139 8.76 11.99 -3.61
N TYR A 140 8.49 10.79 -4.12
CA TYR A 140 9.24 9.58 -3.75
C TYR A 140 10.74 9.71 -4.06
N LEU A 141 11.09 10.26 -5.24
CA LEU A 141 12.49 10.49 -5.63
C LEU A 141 13.17 11.52 -4.72
N ASP A 142 12.47 12.57 -4.32
CA ASP A 142 13.04 13.64 -3.49
C ASP A 142 13.15 13.28 -2.01
N THR A 143 12.45 12.23 -1.58
CA THR A 143 12.37 11.82 -0.17
C THR A 143 12.84 10.38 0.06
N VAL A 144 11.99 9.39 -0.24
CA VAL A 144 12.21 7.98 0.06
C VAL A 144 13.46 7.45 -0.64
N SER A 145 13.72 7.87 -1.88
CA SER A 145 14.91 7.41 -2.62
C SER A 145 16.23 7.87 -2.01
N LYS A 146 16.20 8.90 -1.15
CA LYS A 146 17.37 9.46 -0.46
C LYS A 146 17.72 8.73 0.84
N LEU A 147 16.90 7.76 1.27
CA LEU A 147 17.14 6.97 2.49
C LEU A 147 18.19 5.86 2.32
N GLY A 148 18.85 5.78 1.16
CA GLY A 148 19.93 4.83 0.84
C GLY A 148 19.46 3.42 0.48
N PHE A 149 18.35 2.93 1.04
CA PHE A 149 17.77 1.64 0.67
C PHE A 149 16.79 1.78 -0.49
N ARG A 150 16.78 0.82 -1.41
CA ARG A 150 15.91 0.82 -2.59
C ARG A 150 15.26 -0.54 -2.76
N ILE A 151 13.97 -0.54 -3.11
CA ILE A 151 13.25 -1.77 -3.45
C ILE A 151 13.61 -2.16 -4.88
N GLN A 152 14.23 -3.33 -5.05
CA GLN A 152 14.46 -3.91 -6.36
C GLN A 152 13.17 -4.55 -6.86
N VAL A 153 12.45 -3.85 -7.72
CA VAL A 153 11.24 -4.36 -8.37
C VAL A 153 11.64 -5.23 -9.55
N SER A 154 11.32 -6.52 -9.47
CA SER A 154 11.51 -7.50 -10.54
C SER A 154 10.23 -7.72 -11.34
N GLY A 155 10.36 -7.75 -12.67
CA GLY A 155 9.30 -8.03 -13.64
C GLY A 155 9.86 -7.97 -15.06
N SER A 156 9.02 -7.71 -16.06
CA SER A 156 9.45 -7.58 -17.45
C SER A 156 10.37 -6.38 -17.64
N LYS A 157 11.61 -6.61 -18.11
CA LYS A 157 12.57 -5.53 -18.36
C LYS A 157 11.99 -4.50 -19.33
N LYS A 158 11.39 -4.93 -20.44
CA LYS A 158 10.79 -4.03 -21.46
C LYS A 158 9.75 -3.09 -20.82
N VAL A 159 8.91 -3.63 -19.95
CA VAL A 159 7.89 -2.90 -19.21
C VAL A 159 8.53 -1.90 -18.24
N LEU A 160 9.53 -2.34 -17.47
CA LEU A 160 10.20 -1.51 -16.47
C LEU A 160 11.08 -0.38 -17.05
N HIS A 161 11.43 -0.41 -18.34
CA HIS A 161 12.11 0.73 -19.00
C HIS A 161 11.16 1.91 -19.24
N ASN A 162 9.85 1.70 -19.24
CA ASN A 162 8.88 2.78 -19.46
C ASN A 162 8.80 3.69 -18.23
N ILE A 163 9.10 4.97 -18.41
CA ILE A 163 9.11 5.97 -17.33
C ILE A 163 7.75 6.15 -16.66
N VAL A 164 6.65 6.06 -17.41
CA VAL A 164 5.28 6.17 -16.88
C VAL A 164 5.02 5.02 -15.90
N ILE A 165 5.46 3.81 -16.26
CA ILE A 165 5.30 2.63 -15.41
C ILE A 165 6.17 2.75 -14.16
N GLN A 166 7.41 3.24 -14.29
CA GLN A 166 8.26 3.51 -13.14
C GLN A 166 7.63 4.53 -12.18
N ASN A 167 7.00 5.59 -12.71
CA ASN A 167 6.32 6.59 -11.89
C ASN A 167 5.13 5.99 -11.15
N LYS A 168 4.28 5.21 -11.84
CA LYS A 168 3.18 4.48 -11.19
C LYS A 168 3.68 3.54 -10.10
N ILE A 169 4.77 2.79 -10.33
CA ILE A 169 5.39 1.93 -9.31
C ILE A 169 5.87 2.75 -8.11
N ARG A 170 6.61 3.86 -8.32
CA ARG A 170 7.09 4.72 -7.22
C ARG A 170 5.94 5.29 -6.39
N CYS A 171 4.90 5.76 -7.06
CA CYS A 171 3.67 6.24 -6.43
C CYS A 171 3.04 5.16 -5.54
N ILE A 172 2.90 3.94 -6.04
CA ILE A 172 2.30 2.83 -5.27
C ILE A 172 3.22 2.34 -4.14
N LEU A 173 4.54 2.39 -4.33
CA LEU A 173 5.47 2.12 -3.22
C LEU A 173 5.31 3.16 -2.12
N LEU A 174 5.08 4.43 -2.46
CA LEU A 174 4.80 5.48 -1.49
C LEU A 174 3.48 5.24 -0.74
N SER A 175 2.41 4.82 -1.43
CA SER A 175 1.15 4.42 -0.78
C SER A 175 1.33 3.19 0.11
N GLY A 176 2.17 2.23 -0.30
CA GLY A 176 2.52 1.06 0.52
C GLY A 176 3.30 1.42 1.78
N ILE A 177 4.22 2.39 1.71
CA ILE A 177 4.92 2.95 2.88
C ILE A 177 3.92 3.59 3.82
N ARG A 178 2.98 4.37 3.30
CA ARG A 178 1.91 4.98 4.11
C ARG A 178 1.03 3.91 4.78
N ALA A 179 0.62 2.87 4.06
CA ALA A 179 -0.13 1.75 4.65
C ALA A 179 0.65 1.05 5.78
N THR A 180 1.98 0.97 5.63
CA THR A 180 2.88 0.42 6.65
C THR A 180 3.01 1.33 7.87
N MET A 181 3.07 2.65 7.67
CA MET A 181 3.07 3.64 8.75
C MET A 181 1.78 3.55 9.58
N LEU A 182 0.62 3.46 8.92
CA LEU A 182 -0.68 3.28 9.59
C LEU A 182 -0.71 2.02 10.43
N TRP A 183 -0.25 0.90 9.85
CA TRP A 183 -0.15 -0.37 10.55
C TRP A 183 0.65 -0.23 11.84
N LYS A 184 1.81 0.43 11.80
CA LYS A 184 2.62 0.70 13.01
C LYS A 184 1.91 1.60 14.02
N GLN A 185 1.27 2.68 13.58
CA GLN A 185 0.57 3.64 14.45
C GLN A 185 -0.54 2.98 15.28
N ILE A 186 -1.22 1.96 14.73
CA ILE A 186 -2.26 1.20 15.44
C ILE A 186 -1.67 0.13 16.37
N GLY A 187 -0.34 0.08 16.49
CA GLY A 187 0.38 -0.88 17.31
C GLY A 187 0.85 -2.12 16.54
N GLY A 188 0.88 -2.08 15.21
CA GLY A 188 1.50 -3.10 14.35
C GLY A 188 2.96 -3.36 14.72
N ARG A 189 3.34 -4.63 14.92
CA ARG A 189 4.74 -5.02 15.15
C ARG A 189 5.11 -6.20 14.26
N ARG A 190 6.40 -6.33 13.89
CA ARG A 190 6.90 -7.39 12.98
C ARG A 190 6.43 -8.80 13.36
N TYR A 191 6.47 -9.15 14.64
CA TYR A 191 6.07 -10.47 15.13
C TYR A 191 4.55 -10.73 15.13
N GLN A 192 3.73 -9.69 14.91
CA GLN A 192 2.27 -9.83 14.93
C GLN A 192 1.71 -10.68 13.80
N PHE A 193 2.41 -10.74 12.65
CA PHE A 193 2.04 -11.64 11.57
C PHE A 193 1.95 -13.10 12.02
N VAL A 194 2.82 -13.51 12.95
CA VAL A 194 2.84 -14.88 13.48
C VAL A 194 1.83 -15.03 14.61
N PHE A 195 1.84 -14.13 15.60
CA PHE A 195 1.04 -14.28 16.82
C PHE A 195 -0.45 -13.95 16.65
N TYR A 196 -0.83 -13.03 15.75
CA TYR A 196 -2.22 -12.61 15.55
C TYR A 196 -2.81 -13.07 14.21
N ARG A 197 -2.15 -14.05 13.58
CA ARG A 197 -2.56 -14.63 12.30
C ARG A 197 -4.05 -14.99 12.26
N ASN A 198 -4.54 -15.69 13.30
CA ASN A 198 -5.92 -16.15 13.36
C ASN A 198 -6.92 -14.99 13.46
N SER A 199 -6.64 -13.99 14.30
CA SER A 199 -7.50 -12.81 14.44
C SER A 199 -7.55 -11.99 13.15
N ILE A 200 -6.40 -11.75 12.51
CA ILE A 200 -6.34 -11.02 11.23
C ILE A 200 -7.08 -11.80 10.14
N PHE A 201 -6.87 -13.12 10.06
CA PHE A 201 -7.55 -13.98 9.10
C PHE A 201 -9.07 -13.96 9.30
N HIS A 202 -9.54 -14.02 10.54
CA HIS A 202 -10.97 -13.97 10.86
C HIS A 202 -11.62 -12.67 10.36
N TYR A 203 -11.05 -11.50 10.65
CA TYR A 203 -11.57 -10.22 10.15
C TYR A 203 -11.51 -10.12 8.63
N ALA A 204 -10.43 -10.59 8.00
CA ALA A 204 -10.31 -10.61 6.56
C ALA A 204 -11.38 -11.49 5.89
N ASP A 205 -11.61 -12.69 6.43
CA ASP A 205 -12.63 -13.63 5.94
C ASP A 205 -14.05 -13.08 6.10
N MET A 206 -14.38 -12.54 7.28
CA MET A 206 -15.69 -11.92 7.55
C MET A 206 -16.01 -10.80 6.54
N ILE A 207 -15.08 -9.88 6.33
CA ILE A 207 -15.28 -8.75 5.43
C ILE A 207 -15.34 -9.22 3.98
N LEU A 208 -14.51 -10.19 3.59
CA LEU A 208 -14.51 -10.70 2.22
C LEU A 208 -15.83 -11.40 1.88
N LYS A 209 -16.40 -12.17 2.82
CA LYS A 209 -17.75 -12.75 2.68
C LYS A 209 -18.80 -11.67 2.49
N LYS A 210 -18.86 -10.68 3.38
CA LYS A 210 -19.76 -9.52 3.27
C LYS A 210 -19.63 -8.80 1.92
N ILE A 211 -18.41 -8.56 1.44
CA ILE A 211 -18.17 -7.92 0.12
C ILE A 211 -18.70 -8.79 -1.03
N ASN A 212 -18.60 -10.12 -0.93
CA ASN A 212 -19.09 -11.03 -1.96
C ASN A 212 -20.61 -11.18 -1.92
N ASP A 213 -21.23 -11.20 -0.74
CA ASP A 213 -22.69 -11.28 -0.60
C ASP A 213 -23.39 -10.05 -1.18
N THR A 214 -22.82 -8.86 -0.97
CA THR A 214 -23.31 -7.61 -1.59
C THR A 214 -23.18 -7.53 -3.11
N LYS A 215 -22.53 -8.50 -3.78
CA LYS A 215 -22.55 -8.58 -5.25
C LYS A 215 -23.81 -9.25 -5.79
N TYR A 216 -24.58 -9.93 -4.94
CA TYR A 216 -25.80 -10.67 -5.30
C TYR A 216 -27.08 -9.96 -4.84
N SER A 217 -27.00 -8.70 -4.39
CA SER A 217 -28.12 -7.82 -4.07
C SER A 217 -28.03 -6.54 -4.89
#